data_AF-A0A645CFA4-F1
#
_entry.id   AF-A0A645CFA4-F1
#
_cell.length_a   1.000
_cell.length_b   1.000
_cell.length_c   1.000
_cell.angle_alpha   90.00
_cell.angle_beta   90.00
_cell.angle_gamma   90.00
#
_symmetry.space_group_name_H-M   'P 1'
#
loop_
_entity.id
_entity.type
_entity.pdbx_description
1 polymer ?
#
loop_
_entity_poly.entity_id
_entity_poly.type
_entity_poly.pdbx_seq_one_letter_code
_entity_poly.pdbx_strand_id
1 'polypeptide(L)' 'MIWKYLGITPDKALPTTSALHLYALQKGASILRVHDVAEAVEVVKIFTKFAL' A
#
# COMPACT_ATOMS: atom_id res chain seq x y z
N MET A 1 -2.79 4.62 10.25
CA MET A 1 -3.56 4.40 9.01
C MET A 1 -3.85 5.74 8.36
N ILE A 2 -3.70 5.83 7.05
CA ILE A 2 -3.77 7.09 6.28
C ILE A 2 -5.14 7.79 6.36
N TRP A 3 -6.21 7.06 6.68
CA TRP A 3 -7.58 7.61 6.74
C TRP A 3 -7.76 8.75 7.73
N LYS A 4 -7.08 8.72 8.89
CA LYS A 4 -7.16 9.79 9.89
C LYS A 4 -6.61 11.10 9.33
N TYR A 5 -5.51 11.01 8.60
CA TYR A 5 -4.87 12.16 7.95
C TYR A 5 -5.75 12.73 6.83
N LEU A 6 -6.42 11.85 6.08
CA LEU A 6 -7.31 12.25 5.00
C LEU A 6 -8.72 12.66 5.46
N GLY A 7 -9.07 12.48 6.73
CA GLY A 7 -10.42 12.76 7.24
C GLY A 7 -11.51 11.86 6.62
N ILE A 8 -11.14 10.67 6.14
CA ILE A 8 -12.06 9.69 5.55
C ILE A 8 -12.31 8.52 6.50
N THR A 9 -13.31 7.70 6.20
CA THR A 9 -13.56 6.48 6.96
C THR A 9 -12.54 5.38 6.61
N PRO A 10 -12.26 4.43 7.52
CA PRO A 10 -11.28 3.36 7.27
C PRO A 10 -11.54 2.54 6.00
N ASP A 11 -12.80 2.27 5.66
CA ASP A 11 -13.22 1.54 4.46
C ASP A 11 -12.84 2.25 3.15
N LYS A 12 -12.67 3.58 3.18
CA LYS A 12 -12.24 4.37 2.00
C LYS A 12 -10.72 4.49 1.88
N ALA A 13 -9.97 3.96 2.85
CA ALA A 13 -8.52 4.13 2.92
C ALA A 13 -7.73 3.22 1.99
N LEU A 14 -8.35 2.13 1.52
CA LEU A 14 -7.68 1.05 0.81
C LEU A 14 -6.93 1.53 -0.44
N PRO A 15 -7.53 2.31 -1.37
CA PRO A 15 -6.80 2.77 -2.56
C PRO A 15 -5.57 3.63 -2.21
N THR A 16 -5.70 4.51 -1.22
CA THR A 16 -4.59 5.37 -0.80
C THR A 16 -3.50 4.57 -0.09
N THR A 17 -3.88 3.59 0.71
CA THR A 17 -2.94 2.71 1.41
C THR A 17 -2.14 1.87 0.42
N SER A 18 -2.78 1.32 -0.62
CA SER A 18 -2.10 0.62 -1.71
C SER A 18 -1.12 1.50 -2.49
N ALA A 19 -1.51 2.75 -2.79
CA ALA A 19 -0.60 3.72 -3.41
C ALA A 19 0.64 4.01 -2.53
N LEU A 20 0.43 4.14 -1.21
CA LEU A 20 1.52 4.37 -0.27
C LEU A 20 2.45 3.16 -0.13
N HIS A 21 1.91 1.94 -0.21
CA HIS A 21 2.72 0.73 -0.25
C HIS A 21 3.64 0.71 -1.48
N LEU A 22 3.10 1.01 -2.66
CA LEU A 22 3.92 1.09 -3.88
C LEU A 22 5.02 2.14 -3.71
N TYR A 23 4.67 3.34 -3.23
CA TYR A 23 5.66 4.39 -2.97
C TYR A 23 6.74 3.95 -1.97
N ALA A 24 6.37 3.25 -0.89
CA ALA A 24 7.33 2.75 0.08
C ALA A 24 8.28 1.71 -0.53
N LEU A 25 7.76 0.77 -1.34
CA LEU A 25 8.56 -0.22 -2.06
C LEU A 25 9.56 0.45 -3.01
N GLN A 26 9.12 1.46 -3.78
CA GLN A 26 10.00 2.26 -4.66
C GLN A 26 11.08 3.03 -3.89
N LYS A 27 10.86 3.32 -2.61
CA LYS A 27 11.85 3.92 -1.70
C LYS A 27 12.74 2.88 -0.99
N GLY A 28 12.66 1.61 -1.38
CA GLY A 28 13.51 0.53 -0.87
C GLY A 28 12.98 -0.15 0.38
N ALA A 29 11.68 0.02 0.73
CA ALA A 29 11.10 -0.72 1.83
C ALA A 29 11.14 -2.24 1.55
N SER A 30 11.74 -3.00 2.45
CA SER A 30 11.81 -4.47 2.34
C SER A 30 10.65 -5.19 3.04
N ILE A 31 9.87 -4.47 3.87
CA ILE A 31 8.76 -5.03 4.65
C ILE A 31 7.58 -4.05 4.60
N LEU A 32 6.39 -4.56 4.27
CA LEU A 32 5.13 -3.85 4.41
C LEU A 32 4.31 -4.48 5.55
N ARG A 33 3.94 -3.67 6.55
CA ARG A 33 3.02 -4.10 7.63
C ARG A 33 1.61 -3.64 7.31
N VAL A 34 0.70 -4.59 7.06
CA VAL A 34 -0.63 -4.32 6.49
C VAL A 34 -1.74 -4.97 7.32
N HIS A 35 -2.97 -4.47 7.14
CA HIS A 35 -4.19 -5.12 7.65
C HIS A 35 -4.85 -5.92 6.52
N ASP A 36 -4.91 -5.32 5.33
CA ASP A 36 -5.49 -5.89 4.11
C ASP A 36 -4.39 -6.62 3.31
N VAL A 37 -4.20 -7.91 3.61
CA VAL A 37 -3.07 -8.72 3.08
C VAL A 37 -3.22 -8.99 1.58
N ALA A 38 -4.43 -9.26 1.10
CA ALA A 38 -4.66 -9.64 -0.30
C ALA A 38 -4.23 -8.53 -1.27
N GLU A 39 -4.65 -7.30 -0.99
CA GLU A 39 -4.37 -6.11 -1.79
C GLU A 39 -2.90 -5.71 -1.70
N ALA A 40 -2.28 -5.85 -0.53
CA ALA A 40 -0.84 -5.64 -0.38
C ALA A 40 -0.03 -6.62 -1.24
N VAL A 41 -0.45 -7.88 -1.29
CA VAL A 41 0.18 -8.90 -2.16
C VAL A 41 0.05 -8.53 -3.63
N GLU A 42 -1.09 -7.98 -4.07
CA GLU A 42 -1.24 -7.49 -5.45
C GLU A 42 -0.27 -6.33 -5.76
N VAL A 43 -0.11 -5.38 -4.85
CA VAL A 43 0.86 -4.29 -4.99
C VAL A 43 2.29 -4.83 -5.11
N VAL A 44 2.68 -5.78 -4.26
CA VAL A 44 4.01 -6.43 -4.31
C VAL A 44 4.20 -7.19 -5.63
N LYS A 45 3.19 -7.92 -6.10
CA LYS A 45 3.24 -8.63 -7.40
C LYS A 45 3.46 -7.67 -8.57
N ILE A 46 2.75 -6.54 -8.58
CA ILE A 46 2.93 -5.51 -9.63
C ILE A 46 4.31 -4.88 -9.53
N PHE A 47 4.73 -4.44 -8.33
CA PHE A 47 6.05 -3.85 -8.11
C PHE A 47 7.20 -4.75 -8.58
N THR A 48 7.16 -6.03 -8.20
CA THR A 48 8.19 -7.02 -8.57
C THR A 48 8.15 -7.38 -10.05
N LYS A 49 6.96 -7.49 -10.67
CA LYS A 49 6.82 -7.84 -12.08
C LYS A 49 7.31 -6.73 -13.02
N PHE A 50 7.13 -5.46 -12.63
CA PHE A 50 7.49 -4.32 -13.46
C PHE A 50 8.81 -3.64 -13.07
N ALA A 51 9.52 -4.16 -12.06
CA ALA A 51 10.77 -3.61 -11.53
C ALA A 51 10.71 -2.07 -11.35
N LEU A 52 9.61 -1.61 -10.75
CA LEU A 52 9.32 -0.20 -10.49
C LEU A 52 10.09 0.37 -9.29
#